data_AF-A0A6N7FIX4-F1
#
_entry.id   AF-A0A6N7FIX4-F1
#
_cell.length_a   1.000
_cell.length_b   1.000
_cell.length_c   1.000
_cell.angle_alpha   90.00
_cell.angle_beta   90.00
_cell.angle_gamma   90.00
#
_symmetry.space_group_name_H-M   'P 1'
#
loop_
_entity.id
_entity.type
_entity.pdbx_description
1 polymer ?
#
loop_
_entity_poly.entity_id
_entity_poly.type
_entity_poly.pdbx_seq_one_letter_code
_entity_poly.pdbx_strand_id
1 'polypeptide(L)'
;MLVGPSGAGRSMWGPGRRAGFAAGLTGRQVGPAGAKGATVEPHVEGRGAMAAGTGAGSGRESEPEDAGEATTGPVGAAALAEARKILEHGGPGGLDRAADLAWQAHGEGVEGAGATFATCADRLALYSGRPQRFGTVTLEHQGDLRLAPMDPTIPDEVRAQLGVPSLRQLGQQVDEANRERARTRAATPGELDGMPFARVWRDPTAAELRARWSAEGQPVWCDGDELTFVCDRPLAGAIVGPVFELPMWRVEDLLVLSVRVVEASRAVFTYGFWPLDERGAPAFTSRPDPDGRWRGPAAPPPPPTNDVLVGTVLEHAVESEALGEPRRVSVYLPPGHARDERLPVVYATDGQFLAPYARRLDALASGGGPRVVLVGAHAAGFDPSRGGNLRGMEYILGFDARRFDAHQRFFVDELARWAEAELGVSAEPSERAVFGTSDGGAHALAVGLLHGERFGHVIACSSGVPPSGAEGWPEGQAPRLQLCAGMLEPPFFAATYSWHQYLTELGVEHRWTARVSGHDMIQWVEELPAAVGRAFGAQAPGG
;
A
#
# COMPACT_ATOMS: atom_id res chain seq x y z
N MET A 1 -24.64 -23.07 1.74
CA MET A 1 -23.73 -24.00 2.45
C MET A 1 -22.32 -23.68 1.99
N LEU A 2 -21.58 -22.96 2.82
CA LEU A 2 -20.25 -22.42 2.54
C LEU A 2 -19.25 -23.26 3.33
N VAL A 3 -18.36 -23.95 2.63
CA VAL A 3 -17.22 -24.66 3.25
C VAL A 3 -15.97 -23.84 2.91
N GLY A 4 -15.48 -23.09 3.90
CA GLY A 4 -14.21 -22.39 3.82
C GLY A 4 -13.04 -23.32 4.16
N PRO A 5 -11.81 -23.03 3.67
CA PRO A 5 -10.64 -23.75 4.12
C PRO A 5 -10.06 -23.11 5.38
N SER A 6 -9.67 -23.99 6.29
CA SER A 6 -9.10 -23.75 7.61
C SER A 6 -7.64 -23.29 7.56
N GLY A 7 -7.32 -22.29 8.40
CA GLY A 7 -6.14 -22.24 9.27
C GLY A 7 -4.74 -22.39 8.69
N ALA A 8 -4.04 -21.25 8.54
CA ALA A 8 -2.69 -21.05 9.07
C ALA A 8 -2.32 -19.57 8.92
N GLY A 9 -2.28 -18.83 10.05
CA GLY A 9 -1.82 -17.46 10.06
C GLY A 9 -0.35 -17.37 9.65
N ARG A 10 -0.09 -16.80 8.46
CA ARG A 10 1.22 -16.32 8.02
C ARG A 10 1.04 -15.09 7.13
N SER A 11 1.95 -14.15 7.35
CA SER A 11 2.07 -12.80 6.79
C SER A 11 1.49 -12.56 5.39
N MET A 12 0.79 -11.43 5.24
CA MET A 12 0.36 -10.81 3.96
C MET A 12 1.51 -10.44 2.99
N TRP A 13 2.73 -10.91 3.23
CA TRP A 13 3.90 -10.62 2.40
C TRP A 13 4.52 -11.95 1.95
N GLY A 14 4.18 -12.34 0.72
CA GLY A 14 4.79 -13.49 0.05
C GLY A 14 6.21 -13.17 -0.45
N PRO A 15 7.14 -14.15 -0.50
CA PRO A 15 8.51 -13.92 -0.90
C PRO A 15 8.62 -13.93 -2.43
N GLY A 16 8.76 -12.76 -3.04
CA GLY A 16 9.01 -12.63 -4.47
C GLY A 16 9.59 -11.27 -4.83
N ARG A 17 10.92 -11.23 -5.06
CA ARG A 17 11.76 -10.07 -5.48
C ARG A 17 11.85 -8.98 -4.39
N ARG A 18 12.94 -8.81 -3.62
CA ARG A 18 14.35 -8.55 -3.98
C ARG A 18 14.53 -7.53 -5.11
N ALA A 19 13.85 -6.39 -5.03
CA ALA A 19 14.29 -5.08 -5.54
C ALA A 19 13.23 -4.05 -5.11
N GLY A 20 13.56 -3.15 -4.18
CA GLY A 20 12.65 -2.06 -3.78
C GLY A 20 12.77 -1.59 -2.33
N PHE A 21 13.25 -2.43 -1.41
CA PHE A 21 13.37 -2.04 0.01
C PHE A 21 14.59 -1.17 0.35
N ALA A 22 15.48 -0.90 -0.62
CA ALA A 22 16.69 -0.12 -0.39
C ALA A 22 16.48 1.41 -0.45
N ALA A 23 15.33 1.91 -0.90
CA ALA A 23 15.10 3.34 -1.09
C ALA A 23 14.40 4.06 0.08
N GLY A 24 14.06 3.36 1.17
CA GLY A 24 13.29 3.93 2.30
C GLY A 24 13.92 3.81 3.69
N LEU A 25 15.15 3.28 3.82
CA LEU A 25 15.80 3.08 5.12
C LEU A 25 16.59 4.29 5.62
N THR A 26 16.44 5.47 5.00
CA THR A 26 16.87 6.74 5.59
C THR A 26 15.77 7.31 6.49
N GLY A 27 15.29 6.51 7.44
CA GLY A 27 14.42 6.97 8.51
C GLY A 27 15.25 7.70 9.55
N ARG A 28 14.98 9.00 9.74
CA ARG A 28 15.62 9.83 10.77
C ARG A 28 15.28 9.23 12.14
N GLN A 29 16.25 8.64 12.83
CA GLN A 29 16.09 8.22 14.23
C GLN A 29 15.92 9.45 15.12
N VAL A 30 14.91 9.46 15.99
CA VAL A 30 14.79 10.44 17.08
C VAL A 30 15.37 9.79 18.34
N GLY A 31 16.59 10.18 18.70
CA GLY A 31 17.15 9.98 20.04
C GLY A 31 16.70 11.10 20.99
N PRO A 32 16.87 10.94 22.31
CA PRO A 32 16.48 11.97 23.28
C PRO A 32 17.31 13.24 23.10
N ALA A 33 16.66 14.40 23.29
CA ALA A 33 17.09 15.72 22.86
C ALA A 33 18.46 16.19 23.40
N GLY A 34 19.24 16.84 22.51
CA GLY A 34 20.41 17.66 22.83
C GLY A 34 20.78 18.55 21.64
N ALA A 35 20.79 19.87 21.85
CA ALA A 35 20.86 20.91 20.81
C ALA A 35 22.25 21.12 20.17
N LYS A 36 22.27 21.43 18.86
CA LYS A 36 22.89 22.61 18.18
C LYS A 36 23.29 22.24 16.74
N GLY A 37 22.96 23.13 15.80
CA GLY A 37 23.07 22.92 14.36
C GLY A 37 24.45 23.24 13.76
N ALA A 38 24.63 22.76 12.54
CA ALA A 38 25.49 23.36 11.52
C ALA A 38 25.09 22.81 10.14
N THR A 39 24.89 23.73 9.20
CA THR A 39 24.57 23.55 7.78
C THR A 39 25.85 23.34 6.98
N VAL A 40 25.88 22.40 6.01
CA VAL A 40 26.83 22.43 4.88
C VAL A 40 26.17 21.84 3.62
N GLU A 41 26.24 22.59 2.51
CA GLU A 41 25.79 22.25 1.15
C GLU A 41 26.77 21.32 0.41
N PRO A 42 26.35 20.59 -0.67
CA PRO A 42 27.24 19.73 -1.44
C PRO A 42 27.79 20.42 -2.70
N HIS A 43 29.08 20.21 -2.98
CA HIS A 43 29.71 20.54 -4.26
C HIS A 43 29.86 19.30 -5.15
N VAL A 44 29.59 19.50 -6.43
CA VAL A 44 29.57 18.57 -7.57
C VAL A 44 30.95 18.51 -8.26
N GLU A 45 31.12 17.49 -9.11
CA GLU A 45 32.16 17.22 -10.14
C GLU A 45 33.30 16.29 -9.69
N GLY A 46 33.79 15.36 -10.50
CA GLY A 46 33.61 15.09 -11.93
C GLY A 46 34.46 13.88 -12.35
N ARG A 47 34.15 13.36 -13.53
CA ARG A 47 34.66 12.13 -14.17
C ARG A 47 36.19 12.11 -14.37
N GLY A 48 36.78 10.91 -14.46
CA GLY A 48 38.15 10.73 -14.98
C GLY A 48 38.62 9.29 -15.11
N ALA A 49 38.74 8.83 -16.35
CA ALA A 49 39.05 7.46 -16.79
C ALA A 49 40.46 6.91 -16.45
N MET A 50 40.51 5.56 -16.39
CA MET A 50 41.50 4.61 -16.91
C MET A 50 42.98 5.01 -17.07
N ALA A 51 43.88 4.18 -16.51
CA ALA A 51 44.97 3.56 -17.27
C ALA A 51 45.61 2.40 -16.49
N ALA A 52 45.77 1.26 -17.18
CA ALA A 52 46.56 0.12 -16.76
C ALA A 52 48.06 0.35 -17.05
N GLY A 53 48.94 -0.22 -16.23
CA GLY A 53 50.39 -0.21 -16.43
C GLY A 53 51.05 -1.37 -15.68
N THR A 54 51.40 -2.40 -16.44
CA THR A 54 52.15 -3.61 -16.08
C THR A 54 53.64 -3.34 -15.83
N GLY A 55 54.31 -4.14 -14.97
CA GLY A 55 55.75 -4.40 -15.15
C GLY A 55 56.61 -4.72 -13.92
N ALA A 56 56.77 -6.03 -13.65
CA ALA A 56 58.00 -6.76 -13.27
C ALA A 56 59.02 -6.21 -12.23
N GLY A 57 59.14 -6.94 -11.12
CA GLY A 57 60.25 -7.89 -10.87
C GLY A 57 61.64 -7.40 -10.42
N SER A 58 61.93 -7.56 -9.13
CA SER A 58 63.22 -7.99 -8.50
C SER A 58 63.01 -7.90 -6.98
N GLY A 59 63.52 -8.69 -6.05
CA GLY A 59 64.54 -9.72 -6.03
C GLY A 59 65.25 -9.62 -4.67
N ARG A 60 64.85 -10.45 -3.69
CA ARG A 60 65.49 -10.77 -2.40
C ARG A 60 65.72 -9.61 -1.40
N GLU A 61 65.14 -9.76 -0.21
CA GLU A 61 65.89 -10.05 1.02
C GLU A 61 64.93 -10.48 2.13
N SER A 62 65.33 -11.54 2.83
CA SER A 62 64.65 -12.08 4.00
C SER A 62 65.04 -11.25 5.22
N GLU A 63 64.08 -10.53 5.77
CA GLU A 63 64.13 -9.96 7.12
C GLU A 63 62.95 -10.49 7.94
N PRO A 64 63.12 -10.57 9.27
CA PRO A 64 62.45 -11.57 10.10
C PRO A 64 60.97 -11.28 10.24
N GLU A 65 60.20 -12.34 10.50
CA GLU A 65 58.85 -12.27 11.06
C GLU A 65 58.86 -11.32 12.26
N ASP A 66 58.46 -10.07 12.04
CA ASP A 66 57.97 -9.22 13.10
C ASP A 66 56.73 -9.94 13.62
N ALA A 67 56.83 -10.47 14.83
CA ALA A 67 55.71 -11.03 15.55
C ALA A 67 54.70 -9.91 15.69
N GLY A 68 53.78 -9.83 14.73
CA GLY A 68 52.70 -8.87 14.71
C GLY A 68 52.08 -8.91 16.08
N GLU A 69 52.22 -7.80 16.80
CA GLU A 69 51.49 -7.53 18.01
C GLU A 69 50.04 -7.86 17.64
N ALA A 70 49.54 -8.98 18.16
CA ALA A 70 48.13 -9.32 18.06
C ALA A 70 47.46 -8.14 18.75
N THR A 71 46.97 -7.19 17.95
CA THR A 71 46.16 -6.09 18.44
C THR A 71 44.95 -6.76 19.05
N THR A 72 45.03 -7.05 20.35
CA THR A 72 43.94 -7.59 21.11
C THR A 72 42.82 -6.58 20.94
N GLY A 73 41.79 -6.95 20.19
CA GLY A 73 40.66 -6.08 19.93
C GLY A 73 40.09 -5.53 21.24
N PRO A 74 39.32 -4.44 21.19
CA PRO A 74 38.76 -3.86 22.41
C PRO A 74 37.97 -4.94 23.16
N VAL A 75 38.17 -5.02 24.48
CA VAL A 75 37.50 -5.96 25.39
C VAL A 75 36.62 -5.21 26.40
N GLY A 76 35.70 -5.90 27.05
CA GLY A 76 34.84 -5.36 28.10
C GLY A 76 34.11 -4.09 27.70
N ALA A 77 34.19 -3.06 28.54
CA ALA A 77 33.52 -1.78 28.30
C ALA A 77 33.99 -1.06 27.03
N ALA A 78 35.26 -1.24 26.62
CA ALA A 78 35.78 -0.66 25.39
C ALA A 78 35.17 -1.33 24.15
N ALA A 79 34.96 -2.65 24.20
CA ALA A 79 34.27 -3.40 23.13
C ALA A 79 32.83 -2.90 22.96
N LEU A 80 32.10 -2.73 24.07
CA LEU A 80 30.74 -2.21 24.05
C LEU A 80 30.67 -0.77 23.51
N ALA A 81 31.59 0.10 23.93
CA ALA A 81 31.64 1.47 23.44
C ALA A 81 31.86 1.52 21.92
N GLU A 82 32.74 0.65 21.39
CA GLU A 82 32.97 0.55 19.95
C GLU A 82 31.76 -0.03 19.21
N ALA A 83 31.13 -1.08 19.76
CA ALA A 83 29.90 -1.65 19.21
C ALA A 83 28.78 -0.60 19.09
N ARG A 84 28.60 0.24 20.13
CA ARG A 84 27.60 1.32 20.11
C ARG A 84 27.90 2.38 19.06
N LYS A 85 29.16 2.80 18.93
CA LYS A 85 29.56 3.74 17.86
C LYS A 85 29.25 3.18 16.47
N ILE A 86 29.55 1.91 16.23
CA ILE A 86 29.23 1.26 14.95
C ILE A 86 27.71 1.17 14.76
N LEU A 87 26.95 0.88 15.81
CA LEU A 87 25.49 0.79 15.75
C LEU A 87 24.82 2.16 15.48
N GLU A 88 25.37 3.24 16.03
CA GLU A 88 24.83 4.60 15.90
C GLU A 88 25.27 5.30 14.60
N HIS A 89 26.50 5.07 14.15
CA HIS A 89 27.12 5.84 13.05
C HIS A 89 27.59 4.98 11.87
N GLY A 90 27.65 3.66 12.03
CA GLY A 90 28.06 2.73 10.98
C GLY A 90 26.94 2.40 10.01
N GLY A 91 27.31 2.12 8.76
CA GLY A 91 26.42 1.50 7.78
C GLY A 91 26.19 0.00 8.07
N PRO A 92 25.30 -0.67 7.31
CA PRO A 92 24.93 -2.07 7.54
C PRO A 92 26.12 -3.04 7.59
N GLY A 93 27.20 -2.75 6.85
CA GLY A 93 28.41 -3.59 6.80
C GLY A 93 29.22 -3.65 8.09
N GLY A 94 28.95 -2.79 9.08
CA GLY A 94 29.60 -2.82 10.39
C GLY A 94 28.87 -3.66 11.44
N LEU A 95 27.62 -4.05 11.18
CA LEU A 95 26.74 -4.61 12.21
C LEU A 95 27.17 -6.00 12.71
N ASP A 96 27.77 -6.84 11.87
CA ASP A 96 28.31 -8.13 12.29
C ASP A 96 29.43 -7.94 13.31
N ARG A 97 30.37 -7.04 13.04
CA ARG A 97 31.44 -6.68 13.98
C ARG A 97 30.89 -6.08 15.28
N ALA A 98 29.88 -5.20 15.19
CA ALA A 98 29.24 -4.63 16.37
C ALA A 98 28.56 -5.71 17.22
N ALA A 99 27.89 -6.68 16.58
CA ALA A 99 27.30 -7.81 17.26
C ALA A 99 28.36 -8.65 17.99
N ASP A 100 29.46 -9.00 17.32
CA ASP A 100 30.54 -9.80 17.91
C ASP A 100 31.16 -9.11 19.13
N LEU A 101 31.46 -7.81 19.02
CA LEU A 101 32.00 -7.01 20.13
C LEU A 101 31.02 -6.92 21.31
N ALA A 102 29.73 -6.71 21.03
CA ALA A 102 28.71 -6.66 22.06
C ALA A 102 28.47 -8.03 22.71
N TRP A 103 28.55 -9.11 21.95
CA TRP A 103 28.44 -10.48 22.46
C TRP A 103 29.61 -10.84 23.38
N GLN A 104 30.83 -10.47 22.98
CA GLN A 104 32.01 -10.65 23.81
C GLN A 104 31.88 -9.87 25.12
N ALA A 105 31.54 -8.58 25.06
CA ALA A 105 31.34 -7.76 26.25
C ALA A 105 30.22 -8.31 27.16
N HIS A 106 29.18 -8.91 26.59
CA HIS A 106 28.12 -9.56 27.34
C HIS A 106 28.62 -10.80 28.10
N GLY A 107 29.44 -11.64 27.47
CA GLY A 107 30.10 -12.78 28.12
C GLY A 107 31.04 -12.38 29.25
N GLU A 108 31.58 -11.17 29.20
CA GLU A 108 32.40 -10.55 30.26
C GLU A 108 31.56 -9.84 31.35
N GLY A 109 30.22 -9.89 31.27
CA GLY A 109 29.32 -9.32 32.28
C GLY A 109 29.11 -7.81 32.19
N VAL A 110 29.43 -7.18 31.05
CA VAL A 110 29.26 -5.73 30.86
C VAL A 110 27.77 -5.39 30.70
N GLU A 111 27.27 -4.48 31.54
CA GLU A 111 25.87 -4.04 31.54
C GLU A 111 25.47 -3.39 30.20
N GLY A 112 24.31 -3.77 29.68
CA GLY A 112 23.76 -3.26 28.40
C GLY A 112 24.42 -3.83 27.14
N ALA A 113 25.44 -4.70 27.27
CA ALA A 113 26.07 -5.36 26.13
C ALA A 113 25.14 -6.35 25.43
N GLY A 114 24.36 -7.14 26.20
CA GLY A 114 23.37 -8.06 25.65
C GLY A 114 22.30 -7.36 24.80
N ALA A 115 21.80 -6.20 25.25
CA ALA A 115 20.79 -5.43 24.53
C ALA A 115 21.36 -4.80 23.25
N THR A 116 22.62 -4.38 23.29
CA THR A 116 23.35 -3.88 22.11
C THR A 116 23.53 -5.00 21.09
N PHE A 117 23.92 -6.20 21.52
CA PHE A 117 23.98 -7.40 20.67
C PHE A 117 22.61 -7.72 20.04
N ALA A 118 21.55 -7.76 20.85
CA ALA A 118 20.19 -8.04 20.39
C ALA A 118 19.74 -7.05 19.29
N THR A 119 20.08 -5.77 19.46
CA THR A 119 19.79 -4.72 18.48
C THR A 119 20.55 -4.91 17.17
N CYS A 120 21.83 -5.27 17.23
CA CYS A 120 22.61 -5.59 16.04
C CYS A 120 22.02 -6.79 15.30
N ALA A 121 21.68 -7.87 16.03
CA ALA A 121 21.11 -9.08 15.47
C ALA A 121 19.74 -8.85 14.81
N ASP A 122 18.88 -8.05 15.44
CA ASP A 122 17.57 -7.68 14.88
C ASP A 122 17.70 -6.85 13.61
N ARG A 123 18.60 -5.86 13.60
CA ARG A 123 18.88 -5.06 12.38
C ARG A 123 19.42 -5.94 11.26
N LEU A 124 20.39 -6.81 11.53
CA LEU A 124 20.94 -7.77 10.55
C LEU A 124 19.85 -8.68 9.98
N ALA A 125 18.95 -9.19 10.84
CA ALA A 125 17.81 -10.00 10.40
C ALA A 125 16.94 -9.21 9.42
N LEU A 126 16.54 -7.99 9.77
CA LEU A 126 15.71 -7.13 8.93
C LEU A 126 16.39 -6.76 7.61
N TYR A 127 17.69 -6.41 7.61
CA TYR A 127 18.45 -6.14 6.38
C TYR A 127 18.54 -7.37 5.46
N SER A 128 18.53 -8.57 6.04
CA SER A 128 18.49 -9.83 5.29
C SER A 128 17.08 -10.27 4.86
N GLY A 129 16.05 -9.45 5.14
CA GLY A 129 14.65 -9.76 4.83
C GLY A 129 14.02 -10.81 5.76
N ARG A 130 14.59 -11.03 6.93
CA ARG A 130 14.08 -11.92 7.97
C ARG A 130 13.43 -11.12 9.10
N PRO A 131 12.42 -11.68 9.79
CA PRO A 131 11.86 -11.04 10.98
C PRO A 131 12.94 -10.83 12.05
N GLN A 132 12.82 -9.75 12.82
CA GLN A 132 13.65 -9.55 14.01
C GLN A 132 13.36 -10.63 15.06
N ARG A 133 14.32 -10.88 15.95
CA ARG A 133 14.26 -11.97 16.94
C ARG A 133 13.86 -11.46 18.32
N PHE A 134 14.45 -10.35 18.73
CA PHE A 134 14.35 -9.88 20.12
C PHE A 134 13.33 -8.74 20.30
N GLY A 135 12.96 -8.05 19.21
CA GLY A 135 11.94 -6.99 19.25
C GLY A 135 12.53 -5.61 19.51
N THR A 136 13.81 -5.42 19.24
CA THR A 136 14.53 -4.18 19.58
C THR A 136 14.36 -3.07 18.55
N VAL A 137 13.86 -3.39 17.35
CA VAL A 137 13.67 -2.45 16.25
C VAL A 137 12.21 -2.06 16.11
N THR A 138 11.95 -0.76 16.12
CA THR A 138 10.67 -0.15 15.78
C THR A 138 10.73 0.48 14.38
N LEU A 139 9.59 0.48 13.70
CA LEU A 139 9.36 1.13 12.42
C LEU A 139 8.26 2.17 12.61
N GLU A 140 8.30 3.23 11.80
CA GLU A 140 7.18 4.16 11.73
C GLU A 140 6.19 3.74 10.65
N HIS A 141 4.90 3.78 10.97
CA HIS A 141 3.81 3.48 10.07
C HIS A 141 2.68 4.47 10.32
N GLN A 142 2.42 5.34 9.33
CA GLN A 142 1.40 6.39 9.39
C GLN A 142 1.53 7.30 10.63
N GLY A 143 2.77 7.66 10.98
CA GLY A 143 3.09 8.50 12.13
C GLY A 143 3.10 7.77 13.48
N ASP A 144 2.63 6.52 13.57
CA ASP A 144 2.73 5.68 14.78
C ASP A 144 3.96 4.76 14.69
N LEU A 145 4.62 4.54 15.82
CA LEU A 145 5.64 3.52 15.99
C LEU A 145 4.99 2.13 16.06
N ARG A 146 5.61 1.15 15.43
CA ARG A 146 5.25 -0.29 15.53
C ARG A 146 6.52 -1.12 15.67
N LEU A 147 6.44 -2.24 16.37
CA LEU A 147 7.52 -3.22 16.34
C LEU A 147 7.69 -3.74 14.91
N ALA A 148 8.94 -3.81 14.42
CA ALA A 148 9.23 -4.42 13.15
C ALA A 148 8.77 -5.90 13.13
N PRO A 149 8.47 -6.50 11.96
CA PRO A 149 8.07 -7.90 11.86
C PRO A 149 9.01 -8.80 12.64
N MET A 150 8.46 -9.67 13.47
CA MET A 150 9.22 -10.40 14.48
C MET A 150 8.94 -11.90 14.44
N ASP A 151 9.97 -12.69 14.76
CA ASP A 151 9.86 -14.12 15.02
C ASP A 151 9.27 -14.35 16.42
N PRO A 152 8.04 -14.88 16.52
CA PRO A 152 7.37 -15.06 17.81
C PRO A 152 7.93 -16.26 18.60
N THR A 153 8.86 -17.04 18.05
CA THR A 153 9.36 -18.27 18.68
C THR A 153 10.41 -18.03 19.76
N ILE A 154 10.99 -16.83 19.82
CA ILE A 154 11.99 -16.47 20.83
C ILE A 154 11.28 -16.22 22.17
N PRO A 155 11.57 -17.00 23.23
CA PRO A 155 10.96 -16.82 24.55
C PRO A 155 11.45 -15.56 25.26
N ASP A 156 10.65 -15.01 26.18
CA ASP A 156 11.01 -13.81 26.94
C ASP A 156 12.16 -14.07 27.94
N GLU A 157 12.41 -15.32 28.34
CA GLU A 157 13.56 -15.69 29.16
C GLU A 157 14.88 -15.42 28.43
N VAL A 158 14.91 -15.64 27.11
CA VAL A 158 16.09 -15.35 26.27
C VAL A 158 16.28 -13.83 26.15
N ARG A 159 15.19 -13.06 26.03
CA ARG A 159 15.26 -11.58 26.04
C ARG A 159 15.81 -11.07 27.36
N ALA A 160 15.31 -11.60 28.48
CA ALA A 160 15.73 -11.22 29.81
C ALA A 160 17.23 -11.46 30.05
N GLN A 161 17.79 -12.59 29.57
CA GLN A 161 19.22 -12.87 29.65
C GLN A 161 20.07 -11.82 28.92
N LEU A 162 19.55 -11.25 27.84
CA LEU A 162 20.20 -10.19 27.08
C LEU A 162 19.90 -8.78 27.64
N GLY A 163 19.09 -8.66 28.69
CA GLY A 163 18.63 -7.36 29.20
C GLY A 163 17.63 -6.65 28.28
N VAL A 164 16.94 -7.40 27.42
CA VAL A 164 15.86 -6.90 26.56
C VAL A 164 14.52 -7.09 27.28
N PRO A 165 13.60 -6.09 27.28
CA PRO A 165 12.28 -6.25 27.88
C PRO A 165 11.47 -7.38 27.22
N SER A 166 10.47 -7.89 27.93
CA SER A 166 9.49 -8.83 27.37
C SER A 166 8.73 -8.21 26.21
N LEU A 167 8.14 -9.04 25.33
CA LEU A 167 7.32 -8.54 24.23
C LEU A 167 6.15 -7.66 24.69
N ARG A 168 5.55 -8.01 25.83
CA ARG A 168 4.49 -7.22 26.43
C ARG A 168 4.99 -5.83 26.85
N GLN A 169 6.16 -5.74 27.46
CA GLN A 169 6.76 -4.48 27.87
C GLN A 169 7.18 -3.63 26.67
N LEU A 170 7.74 -4.24 25.63
CA LEU A 170 8.07 -3.55 24.38
C LEU A 170 6.81 -2.96 23.71
N GLY A 171 5.72 -3.73 23.67
CA GLY A 171 4.44 -3.23 23.17
C GLY A 171 3.89 -2.05 23.98
N GLN A 172 3.96 -2.12 25.31
CA GLN A 172 3.55 -1.03 26.20
C GLN A 172 4.39 0.24 25.99
N GLN A 173 5.70 0.10 25.83
CA GLN A 173 6.60 1.23 25.56
C GLN A 173 6.28 1.90 24.21
N VAL A 174 6.01 1.10 23.17
CA VAL A 174 5.58 1.61 21.86
C VAL A 174 4.24 2.35 21.96
N ASP A 175 3.27 1.79 22.67
CA ASP A 175 1.96 2.42 22.87
C ASP A 175 2.06 3.73 23.67
N GLU A 176 2.89 3.78 24.71
CA GLU A 176 3.13 4.99 25.50
C GLU A 176 3.80 6.08 24.67
N ALA A 177 4.83 5.73 23.89
CA ALA A 177 5.48 6.66 22.96
C ALA A 177 4.51 7.18 21.89
N ASN A 178 3.61 6.33 21.38
CA ASN A 178 2.56 6.75 20.45
C ASN A 178 1.54 7.68 21.10
N ARG A 179 1.15 7.44 22.36
CA ARG A 179 0.29 8.36 23.13
C ARG A 179 0.93 9.72 23.30
N GLU A 180 2.21 9.78 23.64
CA GLU A 180 2.93 11.05 23.75
C GLU A 180 2.97 11.79 22.40
N ARG A 181 3.36 11.11 21.31
CA ARG A 181 3.35 11.68 19.95
C ARG A 181 1.96 12.21 19.56
N ALA A 182 0.90 11.46 19.83
CA ALA A 182 -0.47 11.85 19.51
C ALA A 182 -0.94 13.06 20.33
N ARG A 183 -0.54 13.17 21.60
CA ARG A 183 -0.80 14.36 22.44
C ARG A 183 -0.04 15.58 21.93
N THR A 184 1.23 15.43 21.57
CA THR A 184 2.02 16.51 20.97
C THR A 184 1.35 17.03 19.69
N ARG A 185 0.92 16.13 18.80
CA ARG A 185 0.17 16.52 17.58
C ARG A 185 -1.16 17.21 17.90
N ALA A 186 -1.89 16.75 18.91
CA ALA A 186 -3.14 17.40 19.34
C ALA A 186 -2.91 18.84 19.86
N ALA A 187 -1.75 19.08 20.49
CA ALA A 187 -1.34 20.38 21.02
C ALA A 187 -0.79 21.35 19.95
N THR A 188 -0.31 20.83 18.82
CA THR A 188 0.23 21.65 17.70
C THR A 188 -0.73 21.62 16.50
N PRO A 189 -1.54 22.67 16.28
CA PRO A 189 -2.49 22.71 15.16
C PRO A 189 -1.79 22.73 13.79
N GLY A 190 -2.42 22.13 12.78
CA GLY A 190 -2.07 22.31 11.36
C GLY A 190 -0.80 21.61 10.84
N GLU A 191 0.11 21.16 11.70
CA GLU A 191 1.33 20.44 11.29
C GLU A 191 1.10 18.92 11.26
N LEU A 192 1.35 18.32 10.09
CA LEU A 192 1.38 16.86 9.90
C LEU A 192 2.65 16.40 9.16
N ASP A 193 3.66 17.26 9.01
CA ASP A 193 4.95 16.94 8.37
C ASP A 193 4.84 16.24 7.01
N GLY A 194 3.86 16.65 6.19
CA GLY A 194 3.58 16.06 4.88
C GLY A 194 2.78 14.75 4.91
N MET A 195 2.40 14.25 6.08
CA MET A 195 1.47 13.12 6.21
C MET A 195 0.04 13.56 5.91
N PRO A 196 -0.75 12.76 5.15
CA PRO A 196 -2.14 13.10 4.85
C PRO A 196 -3.06 12.96 6.06
N PHE A 197 -2.64 12.19 7.06
CA PHE A 197 -3.29 12.09 8.35
C PHE A 197 -2.30 11.60 9.42
N ALA A 198 -2.61 11.84 10.68
CA ALA A 198 -1.91 11.21 11.80
C ALA A 198 -2.81 11.10 13.02
N ARG A 199 -2.51 10.14 13.92
CA ARG A 199 -3.20 10.04 15.21
C ARG A 199 -3.01 11.29 16.04
N VAL A 200 -4.09 11.75 16.66
CA VAL A 200 -4.12 12.79 17.70
C VAL A 200 -4.81 12.25 18.93
N TRP A 201 -4.50 12.79 20.11
CA TRP A 201 -5.12 12.32 21.35
C TRP A 201 -5.28 13.45 22.37
N ARG A 202 -6.51 13.62 22.87
CA ARG A 202 -6.89 14.65 23.85
C ARG A 202 -7.32 14.07 25.20
N ASP A 203 -6.99 12.81 25.46
CA ASP A 203 -7.37 12.07 26.68
C ASP A 203 -8.88 12.16 27.01
N PRO A 204 -9.77 11.78 26.07
CA PRO A 204 -11.21 11.83 26.30
C PRO A 204 -11.65 10.82 27.36
N THR A 205 -12.71 11.16 28.10
CA THR A 205 -13.41 10.26 29.01
C THR A 205 -14.51 9.48 28.30
N ALA A 206 -14.90 8.31 28.82
CA ALA A 206 -15.99 7.54 28.22
C ALA A 206 -17.35 8.28 28.30
N ALA A 207 -17.55 9.12 29.31
CA ALA A 207 -18.74 9.95 29.45
C ALA A 207 -18.84 11.00 28.32
N GLU A 208 -17.75 11.70 28.02
CA GLU A 208 -17.68 12.67 26.92
C GLU A 208 -17.94 12.00 25.57
N LEU A 209 -17.31 10.84 25.32
CA LEU A 209 -17.47 10.09 24.08
C LEU A 209 -18.91 9.60 23.89
N ARG A 210 -19.56 9.07 24.92
CA ARG A 210 -20.97 8.64 24.86
C ARG A 210 -21.91 9.81 24.63
N ALA A 211 -21.69 10.93 25.32
CA ALA A 211 -22.49 12.14 25.11
C ALA A 211 -22.36 12.65 23.67
N ARG A 212 -21.13 12.69 23.14
CA ARG A 212 -20.85 13.13 21.76
C ARG A 212 -21.45 12.17 20.73
N TRP A 213 -21.26 10.86 20.88
CA TRP A 213 -21.87 9.86 20.01
C TRP A 213 -23.40 10.00 20.01
N SER A 214 -24.04 10.12 21.19
CA SER A 214 -25.49 10.32 21.26
C SER A 214 -25.97 11.59 20.55
N ALA A 215 -25.19 12.67 20.57
CA ALA A 215 -25.54 13.92 19.93
C ALA A 215 -25.39 13.86 18.39
N GLU A 216 -24.36 13.17 17.91
CA GLU A 216 -24.08 13.02 16.48
C GLU A 216 -24.93 11.94 15.80
N GLY A 217 -25.44 10.97 16.58
CA GLY A 217 -26.27 9.87 16.07
C GLY A 217 -25.50 8.82 15.26
N GLN A 218 -24.17 8.91 15.22
CA GLN A 218 -23.27 8.01 14.51
C GLN A 218 -21.94 7.85 15.27
N PRO A 219 -21.24 6.72 15.12
CA PRO A 219 -20.02 6.41 15.87
C PRO A 219 -18.77 7.15 15.37
N VAL A 220 -18.93 8.17 14.55
CA VAL A 220 -17.86 9.00 13.99
C VAL A 220 -18.30 10.46 13.91
N TRP A 221 -17.40 11.38 14.21
CA TRP A 221 -17.63 12.82 14.02
C TRP A 221 -16.32 13.54 13.77
N CYS A 222 -16.40 14.81 13.35
CA CYS A 222 -15.24 15.64 13.03
C CYS A 222 -15.31 16.96 13.77
N ASP A 223 -14.26 17.28 14.51
CA ASP A 223 -14.06 18.55 15.20
C ASP A 223 -12.93 19.31 14.47
N GLY A 224 -13.30 20.25 13.60
CA GLY A 224 -12.35 20.90 12.70
C GLY A 224 -11.79 19.90 11.68
N ASP A 225 -10.53 19.50 11.84
CA ASP A 225 -9.83 18.50 11.03
C ASP A 225 -9.57 17.18 11.78
N GLU A 226 -10.05 17.05 13.02
CA GLU A 226 -9.88 15.87 13.86
C GLU A 226 -11.13 14.98 13.80
N LEU A 227 -10.99 13.82 13.16
CA LEU A 227 -12.01 12.77 13.13
C LEU A 227 -11.85 11.86 14.35
N THR A 228 -12.95 11.59 15.05
CA THR A 228 -12.99 10.64 16.16
C THR A 228 -13.95 9.50 15.86
N PHE A 229 -13.49 8.27 16.04
CA PHE A 229 -14.22 7.02 15.85
C PHE A 229 -14.38 6.32 17.20
N VAL A 230 -15.57 5.81 17.49
CA VAL A 230 -15.88 5.09 18.73
C VAL A 230 -16.57 3.77 18.44
N CYS A 231 -16.14 2.70 19.11
CA CYS A 231 -16.74 1.38 19.02
C CYS A 231 -16.98 0.82 20.43
N ASP A 232 -18.19 0.33 20.70
CA ASP A 232 -18.60 -0.32 21.95
C ASP A 232 -18.65 -1.85 21.86
N ARG A 233 -18.30 -2.42 20.70
CA ARG A 233 -18.30 -3.87 20.53
C ARG A 233 -17.29 -4.51 21.50
N PRO A 234 -17.62 -5.65 22.11
CA PRO A 234 -16.75 -6.35 23.06
C PRO A 234 -15.61 -7.09 22.33
N LEU A 235 -14.73 -6.34 21.68
CA LEU A 235 -13.58 -6.83 20.92
C LEU A 235 -12.32 -6.74 21.76
N ALA A 236 -11.36 -7.67 21.56
CA ALA A 236 -10.04 -7.59 22.17
C ALA A 236 -9.31 -6.30 21.74
N GLY A 237 -9.37 -6.00 20.44
CA GLY A 237 -9.00 -4.72 19.83
C GLY A 237 -9.66 -4.57 18.46
N ALA A 238 -9.48 -3.40 17.85
CA ALA A 238 -9.94 -3.13 16.49
C ALA A 238 -9.03 -2.12 15.79
N ILE A 239 -9.07 -2.11 14.46
CA ILE A 239 -8.54 -1.05 13.60
C ILE A 239 -9.69 -0.37 12.87
N VAL A 240 -9.50 0.89 12.46
CA VAL A 240 -10.48 1.59 11.59
C VAL A 240 -10.06 1.46 10.13
N GLY A 241 -10.59 0.47 9.42
CA GLY A 241 -10.30 0.21 7.99
C GLY A 241 -11.38 0.74 7.05
N PRO A 242 -11.15 0.80 5.72
CA PRO A 242 -9.90 0.46 5.02
C PRO A 242 -8.87 1.60 4.99
N VAL A 243 -9.23 2.82 5.40
CA VAL A 243 -8.38 4.00 5.14
C VAL A 243 -7.25 4.15 6.15
N PHE A 244 -7.57 4.10 7.45
CA PHE A 244 -6.57 4.39 8.48
C PHE A 244 -5.82 3.12 8.89
N GLU A 245 -6.49 2.00 9.15
CA GLU A 245 -5.87 0.75 9.60
C GLU A 245 -4.95 0.93 10.85
N LEU A 246 -5.29 1.92 11.66
CA LEU A 246 -4.66 2.24 12.94
C LEU A 246 -5.40 1.53 14.09
N PRO A 247 -4.69 0.89 15.04
CA PRO A 247 -5.33 0.29 16.21
C PRO A 247 -6.05 1.34 17.04
N MET A 248 -7.21 0.97 17.56
CA MET A 248 -7.98 1.80 18.48
C MET A 248 -7.46 1.63 19.90
N TRP A 249 -7.47 2.71 20.67
CA TRP A 249 -7.12 2.69 22.09
C TRP A 249 -8.35 2.53 22.97
N ARG A 250 -8.16 1.81 24.08
CA ARG A 250 -9.22 1.58 25.05
C ARG A 250 -9.41 2.77 25.96
N VAL A 251 -10.67 3.16 26.14
CA VAL A 251 -11.15 4.15 27.12
C VAL A 251 -12.30 3.47 27.86
N GLU A 252 -12.03 2.94 29.05
CA GLU A 252 -12.94 2.05 29.79
C GLU A 252 -13.37 0.85 28.91
N ASP A 253 -14.65 0.75 28.58
CA ASP A 253 -15.25 -0.27 27.71
C ASP A 253 -15.27 0.11 26.23
N LEU A 254 -14.91 1.34 25.87
CA LEU A 254 -14.91 1.83 24.49
C LEU A 254 -13.55 1.65 23.81
N LEU A 255 -13.58 1.39 22.50
CA LEU A 255 -12.43 1.51 21.60
C LEU A 255 -12.53 2.83 20.84
N VAL A 256 -11.44 3.59 20.81
CA VAL A 256 -11.40 4.96 20.28
C VAL A 256 -10.20 5.18 19.38
N LEU A 257 -10.42 5.83 18.25
CA LEU A 257 -9.36 6.37 17.39
C LEU A 257 -9.69 7.83 17.09
N SER A 258 -8.74 8.73 17.36
CA SER A 258 -8.81 10.11 16.88
C SER A 258 -7.65 10.36 15.91
N VAL A 259 -7.97 10.88 14.73
CA VAL A 259 -7.01 11.16 13.65
C VAL A 259 -7.26 12.56 13.10
N ARG A 260 -6.19 13.34 12.95
CA ARG A 260 -6.24 14.57 12.17
C ARG A 260 -6.07 14.22 10.72
N VAL A 261 -6.92 14.76 9.85
CA VAL A 261 -6.93 14.48 8.41
C VAL A 261 -6.79 15.78 7.61
N VAL A 262 -5.81 15.82 6.71
CA VAL A 262 -5.64 16.94 5.78
C VAL A 262 -6.91 17.10 4.95
N GLU A 263 -7.47 18.30 4.95
CA GLU A 263 -8.72 18.62 4.25
C GLU A 263 -9.91 17.72 4.66
N ALA A 264 -10.04 17.37 5.94
CA ALA A 264 -11.10 16.52 6.47
C ALA A 264 -12.52 16.90 6.01
N SER A 265 -12.79 18.20 5.81
CA SER A 265 -14.09 18.70 5.33
C SER A 265 -14.43 18.25 3.91
N ARG A 266 -13.43 17.90 3.09
CA ARG A 266 -13.59 17.36 1.73
C ARG A 266 -13.47 15.84 1.68
N ALA A 267 -13.22 15.19 2.82
CA ALA A 267 -12.95 13.77 2.88
C ALA A 267 -14.17 12.91 2.55
N VAL A 268 -13.97 11.84 1.78
CA VAL A 268 -14.98 10.83 1.46
C VAL A 268 -14.36 9.45 1.62
N PHE A 269 -14.87 8.64 2.53
CA PHE A 269 -14.37 7.26 2.72
C PHE A 269 -15.41 6.38 3.40
N THR A 270 -15.25 5.07 3.29
CA THR A 270 -15.92 4.08 4.13
C THR A 270 -15.11 3.85 5.40
N TYR A 271 -15.76 3.44 6.47
CA TYR A 271 -15.07 3.01 7.68
C TYR A 271 -15.71 1.75 8.26
N GLY A 272 -14.90 0.90 8.90
CA GLY A 272 -15.33 -0.24 9.68
C GLY A 272 -14.35 -0.54 10.81
N PHE A 273 -14.86 -1.09 11.92
CA PHE A 273 -14.10 -1.43 13.12
C PHE A 273 -13.60 -2.88 13.04
N TRP A 274 -12.58 -3.13 12.21
CA TRP A 274 -12.16 -4.50 11.94
C TRP A 274 -11.42 -5.12 13.13
N PRO A 275 -11.82 -6.33 13.58
CA PRO A 275 -11.36 -6.88 14.84
C PRO A 275 -9.89 -7.32 14.78
N LEU A 276 -9.18 -7.12 15.90
CA LEU A 276 -7.86 -7.68 16.16
C LEU A 276 -7.97 -8.82 17.18
N ASP A 277 -7.08 -9.80 17.08
CA ASP A 277 -6.89 -10.85 18.08
C ASP A 277 -6.11 -10.31 19.31
N GLU A 278 -5.91 -11.17 20.31
CA GLU A 278 -5.19 -10.82 21.54
C GLU A 278 -3.72 -10.43 21.32
N ARG A 279 -3.17 -10.73 20.15
CA ARG A 279 -1.80 -10.38 19.75
C ARG A 279 -1.75 -9.12 18.88
N GLY A 280 -2.90 -8.48 18.65
CA GLY A 280 -3.01 -7.30 17.79
C GLY A 280 -2.98 -7.62 16.29
N ALA A 281 -3.16 -8.88 15.89
CA ALA A 281 -3.23 -9.28 14.49
C ALA A 281 -4.68 -9.25 13.97
N PRO A 282 -4.92 -8.94 12.68
CA PRO A 282 -6.23 -9.02 12.07
C PRO A 282 -6.94 -10.36 12.33
N ALA A 283 -8.14 -10.32 12.94
CA ALA A 283 -8.95 -11.49 13.24
C ALA A 283 -9.96 -11.81 12.12
N PHE A 284 -9.56 -11.62 10.86
CA PHE A 284 -10.38 -11.86 9.68
C PHE A 284 -9.55 -12.38 8.51
N THR A 285 -10.14 -13.25 7.70
CA THR A 285 -9.50 -13.86 6.52
C THR A 285 -9.75 -13.09 5.22
N SER A 286 -10.78 -12.24 5.21
CA SER A 286 -11.13 -11.34 4.11
C SER A 286 -11.54 -9.99 4.68
N ARG A 287 -11.35 -8.91 3.90
CA ARG A 287 -11.76 -7.56 4.31
C ARG A 287 -13.25 -7.57 4.69
N PRO A 288 -13.61 -7.20 5.92
CA PRO A 288 -15.00 -7.08 6.31
C PRO A 288 -15.70 -5.96 5.54
N ASP A 289 -17.02 -6.06 5.43
CA ASP A 289 -17.84 -4.95 4.96
C ASP A 289 -17.67 -3.73 5.88
N PRO A 290 -17.70 -2.51 5.33
CA PRO A 290 -17.62 -1.31 6.15
C PRO A 290 -18.89 -1.16 7.01
N ASP A 291 -18.72 -0.68 8.25
CA ASP A 291 -19.82 -0.37 9.16
C ASP A 291 -20.53 0.95 8.74
N GLY A 292 -19.83 1.86 8.06
CA GLY A 292 -20.38 3.15 7.66
C GLY A 292 -19.58 3.91 6.61
N ARG A 293 -20.00 5.15 6.37
CA ARG A 293 -19.37 6.08 5.41
C ARG A 293 -19.23 7.45 6.04
N TRP A 294 -18.09 8.09 5.79
CA TRP A 294 -17.85 9.50 6.07
C TRP A 294 -17.92 10.31 4.78
N ARG A 295 -18.64 11.42 4.81
CA ARG A 295 -18.61 12.46 3.77
C ARG A 295 -18.54 13.80 4.46
N GLY A 296 -17.42 14.48 4.32
CA GLY A 296 -17.22 15.80 4.88
C GLY A 296 -18.18 16.84 4.26
N PRO A 297 -18.49 17.93 4.98
CA PRO A 297 -19.47 18.93 4.56
C PRO A 297 -19.12 19.68 3.27
N ALA A 298 -17.83 19.73 2.89
CA ALA A 298 -17.33 20.34 1.66
C ALA A 298 -17.00 19.30 0.58
N ALA A 299 -17.25 18.01 0.83
CA ALA A 299 -17.08 16.98 -0.19
C ALA A 299 -18.17 17.13 -1.27
N PRO A 300 -17.88 16.83 -2.55
CA PRO A 300 -18.90 16.77 -3.59
C PRO A 300 -20.03 15.82 -3.18
N PRO A 301 -21.28 16.02 -3.65
CA PRO A 301 -22.33 15.04 -3.46
C PRO A 301 -21.95 13.72 -4.16
N PRO A 302 -22.42 12.56 -3.66
CA PRO A 302 -22.23 11.31 -4.40
C PRO A 302 -22.89 11.44 -5.78
N PRO A 303 -22.32 10.81 -6.83
CA PRO A 303 -23.02 10.72 -8.12
C PRO A 303 -24.37 9.99 -7.96
N PRO A 304 -25.24 9.99 -8.97
CA PRO A 304 -26.45 9.15 -8.96
C PRO A 304 -26.14 7.65 -8.83
N THR A 305 -27.08 6.87 -8.30
CA THR A 305 -27.03 5.40 -8.24
C THR A 305 -28.43 4.82 -8.35
N ASN A 306 -28.56 3.67 -9.01
CA ASN A 306 -29.77 2.87 -9.03
C ASN A 306 -29.56 1.64 -8.16
N ASP A 307 -30.17 1.60 -6.96
CA ASP A 307 -30.06 0.44 -6.07
C ASP A 307 -30.74 -0.81 -6.64
N VAL A 308 -31.84 -0.59 -7.35
CA VAL A 308 -32.46 -1.58 -8.24
C VAL A 308 -32.10 -1.17 -9.66
N LEU A 309 -31.37 -2.04 -10.36
CA LEU A 309 -30.93 -1.78 -11.73
C LEU A 309 -32.14 -1.73 -12.68
N VAL A 310 -32.11 -0.79 -13.61
CA VAL A 310 -33.00 -0.76 -14.79
C VAL A 310 -32.42 -1.64 -15.90
N GLY A 311 -31.09 -1.65 -16.05
CA GLY A 311 -30.33 -2.57 -16.87
C GLY A 311 -30.23 -3.96 -16.23
N THR A 312 -29.29 -4.77 -16.70
CA THR A 312 -29.17 -6.18 -16.28
C THR A 312 -27.74 -6.54 -15.97
N VAL A 313 -27.53 -7.33 -14.91
CA VAL A 313 -26.23 -7.96 -14.61
C VAL A 313 -26.34 -9.45 -14.86
N LEU A 314 -25.36 -10.00 -15.59
CA LEU A 314 -25.24 -11.42 -15.94
C LEU A 314 -23.88 -11.95 -15.50
N GLU A 315 -23.80 -13.26 -15.29
CA GLU A 315 -22.52 -13.95 -15.08
C GLU A 315 -22.35 -15.03 -16.15
N HIS A 316 -21.14 -15.10 -16.70
CA HIS A 316 -20.73 -16.05 -17.72
C HIS A 316 -19.43 -16.74 -17.32
N ALA A 317 -19.15 -17.89 -17.92
CA ALA A 317 -17.83 -18.50 -17.94
C ALA A 317 -17.31 -18.44 -19.38
N VAL A 318 -16.16 -17.80 -19.58
CA VAL A 318 -15.50 -17.67 -20.86
C VAL A 318 -14.39 -18.71 -20.93
N GLU A 319 -14.49 -19.65 -21.86
CA GLU A 319 -13.44 -20.62 -22.12
C GLU A 319 -12.17 -19.90 -22.59
N SER A 320 -11.02 -20.28 -22.02
CA SER A 320 -9.74 -19.65 -22.32
C SER A 320 -8.68 -20.68 -22.66
N GLU A 321 -8.16 -20.61 -23.88
CA GLU A 321 -7.02 -21.42 -24.30
C GLU A 321 -5.74 -20.87 -23.66
N ALA A 322 -5.60 -19.54 -23.60
CA ALA A 322 -4.44 -18.89 -23.02
C ALA A 322 -4.23 -19.21 -21.53
N LEU A 323 -5.31 -19.27 -20.75
CA LEU A 323 -5.27 -19.64 -19.32
C LEU A 323 -5.30 -21.16 -19.11
N GLY A 324 -5.83 -21.92 -20.08
CA GLY A 324 -6.05 -23.36 -19.97
C GLY A 324 -7.21 -23.74 -19.04
N GLU A 325 -8.02 -22.77 -18.61
CA GLU A 325 -9.19 -22.93 -17.75
C GLU A 325 -10.21 -21.83 -18.02
N PRO A 326 -11.53 -22.08 -17.87
CA PRO A 326 -12.54 -21.05 -18.05
C PRO A 326 -12.42 -19.95 -16.99
N ARG A 327 -12.64 -18.71 -17.41
CA ARG A 327 -12.65 -17.53 -16.53
C ARG A 327 -14.08 -17.05 -16.34
N ARG A 328 -14.49 -16.90 -15.08
CA ARG A 328 -15.76 -16.23 -14.77
C ARG A 328 -15.71 -14.75 -15.13
N VAL A 329 -16.81 -14.25 -15.67
CA VAL A 329 -16.98 -12.86 -16.11
C VAL A 329 -18.35 -12.38 -15.67
N SER A 330 -18.39 -11.23 -15.00
CA SER A 330 -19.62 -10.52 -14.72
C SER A 330 -19.83 -9.43 -15.77
N VAL A 331 -21.05 -9.29 -16.26
CA VAL A 331 -21.40 -8.32 -17.31
C VAL A 331 -22.53 -7.45 -16.82
N TYR A 332 -22.43 -6.14 -17.02
CA TYR A 332 -23.56 -5.24 -16.93
C TYR A 332 -23.95 -4.73 -18.33
N LEU A 333 -25.23 -4.87 -18.64
CA LEU A 333 -25.88 -4.36 -19.86
C LEU A 333 -26.76 -3.17 -19.50
N PRO A 334 -26.64 -2.03 -20.22
CA PRO A 334 -27.44 -0.86 -19.92
C PRO A 334 -28.92 -1.07 -20.27
N PRO A 335 -29.83 -0.24 -19.73
CA PRO A 335 -31.25 -0.28 -20.05
C PRO A 335 -31.49 -0.33 -21.57
N GLY A 336 -32.32 -1.27 -22.01
CA GLY A 336 -32.69 -1.42 -23.43
C GLY A 336 -31.56 -1.87 -24.36
N HIS A 337 -30.47 -2.48 -23.83
CA HIS A 337 -29.38 -3.00 -24.65
C HIS A 337 -29.87 -3.94 -25.75
N ALA A 338 -29.43 -3.69 -26.99
CA ALA A 338 -29.67 -4.56 -28.14
C ALA A 338 -28.33 -4.85 -28.85
N ARG A 339 -28.12 -6.11 -29.25
CA ARG A 339 -26.82 -6.57 -29.78
C ARG A 339 -26.40 -5.85 -31.06
N ASP A 340 -27.35 -5.40 -31.87
CA ASP A 340 -27.12 -4.68 -33.12
C ASP A 340 -26.67 -3.22 -32.92
N GLU A 341 -26.81 -2.67 -31.71
CA GLU A 341 -26.44 -1.29 -31.39
C GLU A 341 -24.92 -1.06 -31.35
N ARG A 342 -24.12 -2.11 -31.10
CA ARG A 342 -22.65 -2.00 -31.02
C ARG A 342 -22.18 -0.93 -30.02
N LEU A 343 -22.72 -0.98 -28.81
CA LEU A 343 -22.38 -0.02 -27.75
C LEU A 343 -20.88 -0.04 -27.38
N PRO A 344 -20.35 1.10 -26.90
CA PRO A 344 -19.04 1.15 -26.27
C PRO A 344 -18.93 0.20 -25.08
N VAL A 345 -17.72 -0.27 -24.83
CA VAL A 345 -17.45 -1.29 -23.81
C VAL A 345 -16.29 -0.88 -22.90
N VAL A 346 -16.48 -1.12 -21.61
CA VAL A 346 -15.45 -1.03 -20.59
C VAL A 346 -15.09 -2.46 -20.15
N TYR A 347 -13.87 -2.89 -20.42
CA TYR A 347 -13.32 -4.13 -19.90
C TYR A 347 -12.66 -3.85 -18.55
N ALA A 348 -13.08 -4.56 -17.51
CA ALA A 348 -12.62 -4.35 -16.15
C ALA A 348 -11.98 -5.60 -15.56
N THR A 349 -10.99 -5.39 -14.69
CA THR A 349 -10.53 -6.44 -13.77
C THR A 349 -11.49 -6.57 -12.59
N ASP A 350 -11.36 -7.66 -11.83
CA ASP A 350 -12.07 -7.87 -10.57
C ASP A 350 -13.60 -7.90 -10.68
N GLY A 351 -14.10 -8.61 -11.70
CA GLY A 351 -15.54 -8.72 -12.00
C GLY A 351 -16.43 -9.20 -10.85
N GLN A 352 -15.87 -9.90 -9.86
CA GLN A 352 -16.59 -10.26 -8.63
C GLN A 352 -17.08 -9.04 -7.82
N PHE A 353 -16.53 -7.85 -8.07
CA PHE A 353 -16.93 -6.59 -7.43
C PHE A 353 -17.64 -5.62 -8.40
N LEU A 354 -18.22 -6.14 -9.50
CA LEU A 354 -18.85 -5.31 -10.54
C LEU A 354 -20.10 -4.56 -10.09
N ALA A 355 -20.87 -5.12 -9.15
CA ALA A 355 -22.21 -4.62 -8.83
C ALA A 355 -22.27 -3.12 -8.42
N PRO A 356 -21.40 -2.60 -7.53
CA PRO A 356 -21.38 -1.18 -7.20
C PRO A 356 -21.10 -0.26 -8.40
N TYR A 357 -20.24 -0.68 -9.32
CA TYR A 357 -19.96 0.06 -10.56
C TYR A 357 -21.18 0.06 -11.49
N ALA A 358 -21.82 -1.10 -11.67
CA ALA A 358 -23.01 -1.24 -12.49
C ALA A 358 -24.14 -0.28 -12.05
N ARG A 359 -24.40 -0.15 -10.74
CA ARG A 359 -25.43 0.77 -10.22
C ARG A 359 -25.21 2.23 -10.61
N ARG A 360 -23.95 2.66 -10.67
CA ARG A 360 -23.59 4.02 -11.05
C ARG A 360 -23.69 4.25 -12.56
N LEU A 361 -23.25 3.27 -13.35
CA LEU A 361 -23.38 3.31 -14.81
C LEU A 361 -24.84 3.20 -15.26
N ASP A 362 -25.67 2.48 -14.53
CA ASP A 362 -27.12 2.38 -14.75
C ASP A 362 -27.85 3.69 -14.49
N ALA A 363 -27.49 4.38 -13.41
CA ALA A 363 -27.99 5.72 -13.15
C ALA A 363 -27.49 6.74 -14.19
N LEU A 364 -26.24 6.63 -14.64
CA LEU A 364 -25.69 7.47 -15.71
C LEU A 364 -26.48 7.28 -17.02
N ALA A 365 -26.70 6.04 -17.45
CA ALA A 365 -27.47 5.71 -18.64
C ALA A 365 -28.94 6.19 -18.53
N SER A 366 -29.56 5.96 -17.37
CA SER A 366 -30.95 6.39 -17.10
C SER A 366 -31.10 7.91 -17.09
N GLY A 367 -30.04 8.63 -16.73
CA GLY A 367 -29.97 10.09 -16.72
C GLY A 367 -29.64 10.74 -18.08
N GLY A 368 -29.57 9.95 -19.17
CA GLY A 368 -29.23 10.45 -20.52
C GLY A 368 -27.73 10.58 -20.78
N GLY A 369 -26.88 10.04 -19.89
CA GLY A 369 -25.45 9.88 -20.14
C GLY A 369 -25.14 8.74 -21.12
N PRO A 370 -23.86 8.50 -21.43
CA PRO A 370 -23.47 7.44 -22.35
C PRO A 370 -23.91 6.06 -21.85
N ARG A 371 -24.45 5.25 -22.77
CA ARG A 371 -24.80 3.85 -22.53
C ARG A 371 -23.59 2.99 -22.86
N VAL A 372 -23.12 2.22 -21.89
CA VAL A 372 -21.92 1.38 -22.03
C VAL A 372 -22.16 -0.01 -21.45
N VAL A 373 -21.54 -1.01 -22.06
CA VAL A 373 -21.44 -2.36 -21.50
C VAL A 373 -20.20 -2.44 -20.61
N LEU A 374 -20.34 -3.01 -19.41
CA LEU A 374 -19.20 -3.25 -18.51
C LEU A 374 -18.95 -4.76 -18.42
N VAL A 375 -17.76 -5.20 -18.81
CA VAL A 375 -17.34 -6.61 -18.81
C VAL A 375 -16.21 -6.80 -17.81
N GLY A 376 -16.51 -7.40 -16.65
CA GLY A 376 -15.56 -7.61 -15.56
C GLY A 376 -15.04 -9.05 -15.51
N ALA A 377 -13.76 -9.27 -15.80
CA ALA A 377 -13.12 -10.58 -15.59
C ALA A 377 -12.83 -10.81 -14.09
N HIS A 378 -13.23 -11.97 -13.55
CA HIS A 378 -12.96 -12.28 -12.14
C HIS A 378 -11.47 -12.44 -11.89
N ALA A 379 -10.98 -12.02 -10.73
CA ALA A 379 -9.59 -12.23 -10.37
C ALA A 379 -9.30 -13.71 -10.02
N ALA A 380 -8.08 -14.16 -10.31
CA ALA A 380 -7.59 -15.41 -9.72
C ALA A 380 -7.40 -15.25 -8.20
N GLY A 381 -7.77 -16.28 -7.44
CA GLY A 381 -7.67 -16.28 -5.98
C GLY A 381 -6.26 -16.43 -5.44
N PHE A 382 -6.12 -16.59 -4.13
CA PHE A 382 -4.84 -16.95 -3.51
C PHE A 382 -4.66 -18.47 -3.49
N ASP A 383 -3.51 -18.98 -3.93
CA ASP A 383 -3.19 -20.40 -3.91
C ASP A 383 -1.70 -20.62 -3.57
N PRO A 384 -1.35 -21.03 -2.34
CA PRO A 384 0.02 -21.32 -1.94
C PRO A 384 0.73 -22.35 -2.81
N SER A 385 0.00 -23.35 -3.34
CA SER A 385 0.57 -24.40 -4.18
C SER A 385 0.98 -23.89 -5.56
N ARG A 386 0.39 -22.77 -5.99
CA ARG A 386 0.66 -22.08 -7.26
C ARG A 386 1.41 -20.77 -7.08
N GLY A 387 2.13 -20.61 -5.97
CA GLY A 387 2.99 -19.46 -5.70
C GLY A 387 2.31 -18.26 -5.02
N GLY A 388 1.09 -18.43 -4.49
CA GLY A 388 0.43 -17.47 -3.61
C GLY A 388 -0.50 -16.51 -4.34
N ASN A 389 -0.11 -15.23 -4.45
CA ASN A 389 -0.96 -14.15 -4.99
C ASN A 389 -1.12 -14.26 -6.51
N LEU A 390 -2.05 -15.11 -6.95
CA LEU A 390 -2.31 -15.35 -8.37
C LEU A 390 -2.86 -14.12 -9.09
N ARG A 391 -3.66 -13.29 -8.42
CA ARG A 391 -4.15 -12.00 -8.95
C ARG A 391 -2.98 -11.09 -9.34
N GLY A 392 -2.01 -10.92 -8.44
CA GLY A 392 -0.82 -10.12 -8.71
C GLY A 392 0.01 -10.68 -9.88
N MET A 393 0.11 -12.01 -10.00
CA MET A 393 0.79 -12.67 -11.12
C MET A 393 0.10 -12.45 -12.47
N GLU A 394 -1.22 -12.35 -12.49
CA GLU A 394 -1.99 -12.09 -13.72
C GLU A 394 -1.98 -10.60 -14.09
N TYR A 395 -1.96 -9.69 -13.11
CA TYR A 395 -2.19 -8.26 -13.33
C TYR A 395 -0.92 -7.40 -13.40
N ILE A 396 0.13 -7.75 -12.65
CA ILE A 396 1.31 -6.90 -12.50
C ILE A 396 2.39 -7.32 -13.51
N LEU A 397 2.70 -6.42 -14.44
CA LEU A 397 3.78 -6.59 -15.40
C LEU A 397 5.12 -6.86 -14.68
N GLY A 398 5.80 -7.93 -15.08
CA GLY A 398 7.09 -8.33 -14.50
C GLY A 398 7.02 -9.12 -13.18
N PHE A 399 5.83 -9.28 -12.58
CA PHE A 399 5.67 -10.10 -11.37
C PHE A 399 5.85 -11.59 -11.69
N ASP A 400 5.06 -12.11 -12.62
CA ASP A 400 5.22 -13.41 -13.26
C ASP A 400 4.97 -13.26 -14.77
N ALA A 401 6.03 -13.26 -15.57
CA ALA A 401 5.92 -12.97 -17.01
C ALA A 401 5.02 -13.97 -17.74
N ARG A 402 5.14 -15.27 -17.43
CA ARG A 402 4.38 -16.31 -18.13
C ARG A 402 2.89 -16.19 -17.83
N ARG A 403 2.54 -15.99 -16.56
CA ARG A 403 1.15 -15.85 -16.12
C ARG A 403 0.54 -14.55 -16.63
N PHE A 404 1.28 -13.46 -16.55
CA PHE A 404 0.88 -12.17 -17.07
C PHE A 404 0.60 -12.26 -18.58
N ASP A 405 1.49 -12.83 -19.38
CA ASP A 405 1.31 -12.98 -20.83
C ASP A 405 0.08 -13.83 -21.18
N ALA A 406 -0.15 -14.92 -20.42
CA ALA A 406 -1.35 -15.74 -20.58
C ALA A 406 -2.63 -14.95 -20.28
N HIS A 407 -2.62 -14.16 -19.20
CA HIS A 407 -3.74 -13.30 -18.85
C HIS A 407 -3.95 -12.17 -19.87
N GLN A 408 -2.89 -11.56 -20.42
CA GLN A 408 -3.00 -10.56 -21.50
C GLN A 408 -3.70 -11.14 -22.72
N ARG A 409 -3.28 -12.32 -23.21
CA ARG A 409 -3.96 -12.99 -24.34
C ARG A 409 -5.43 -13.27 -24.05
N PHE A 410 -5.74 -13.77 -22.86
CA PHE A 410 -7.15 -13.96 -22.47
C PHE A 410 -7.92 -12.63 -22.46
N PHE A 411 -7.42 -11.62 -21.77
CA PHE A 411 -8.14 -10.38 -21.53
C PHE A 411 -8.29 -9.53 -22.80
N VAL A 412 -7.25 -9.46 -23.63
CA VAL A 412 -7.18 -8.60 -24.81
C VAL A 412 -7.74 -9.28 -26.06
N ASP A 413 -7.57 -10.59 -26.22
CA ASP A 413 -8.00 -11.32 -27.41
C ASP A 413 -9.27 -12.15 -27.19
N GLU A 414 -9.26 -13.04 -26.20
CA GLU A 414 -10.33 -14.04 -26.03
C GLU A 414 -11.60 -13.40 -25.44
N LEU A 415 -11.46 -12.62 -24.38
CA LEU A 415 -12.55 -11.91 -23.72
C LEU A 415 -13.18 -10.85 -24.62
N ALA A 416 -12.36 -10.09 -25.34
CA ALA A 416 -12.84 -9.07 -26.27
C ALA A 416 -13.67 -9.71 -27.40
N ARG A 417 -13.13 -10.76 -28.04
CA ARG A 417 -13.82 -11.50 -29.10
C ARG A 417 -15.12 -12.14 -28.59
N TRP A 418 -15.10 -12.70 -27.39
CA TRP A 418 -16.28 -13.24 -26.75
C TRP A 418 -17.34 -12.15 -26.52
N ALA A 419 -16.96 -10.98 -26.00
CA ALA A 419 -17.89 -9.89 -25.75
C ALA A 419 -18.49 -9.35 -27.06
N GLU A 420 -17.68 -9.17 -28.11
CA GLU A 420 -18.15 -8.78 -29.45
C GLU A 420 -19.20 -9.76 -29.98
N ALA A 421 -18.89 -11.06 -29.90
CA ALA A 421 -19.75 -12.11 -30.42
C ALA A 421 -21.05 -12.23 -29.60
N GLU A 422 -20.97 -12.34 -28.27
CA GLU A 422 -22.11 -12.65 -27.41
C GLU A 422 -22.94 -11.41 -27.07
N LEU A 423 -22.29 -10.28 -26.78
CA LEU A 423 -22.93 -9.08 -26.27
C LEU A 423 -23.19 -8.04 -27.38
N GLY A 424 -22.52 -8.15 -28.53
CA GLY A 424 -22.64 -7.18 -29.61
C GLY A 424 -22.10 -5.80 -29.23
N VAL A 425 -20.95 -5.76 -28.55
CA VAL A 425 -20.23 -4.52 -28.24
C VAL A 425 -19.36 -4.06 -29.42
N SER A 426 -18.91 -2.81 -29.40
CA SER A 426 -18.06 -2.26 -30.46
C SER A 426 -16.68 -2.91 -30.56
N ALA A 427 -16.18 -3.00 -31.80
CA ALA A 427 -14.83 -3.41 -32.12
C ALA A 427 -13.84 -2.24 -32.27
N GLU A 428 -14.35 -1.00 -32.33
CA GLU A 428 -13.54 0.18 -32.59
C GLU A 428 -12.70 0.56 -31.37
N PRO A 429 -11.38 0.81 -31.52
CA PRO A 429 -10.53 1.19 -30.39
C PRO A 429 -11.06 2.41 -29.62
N SER A 430 -11.59 3.42 -30.31
CA SER A 430 -12.17 4.62 -29.69
C SER A 430 -13.43 4.35 -28.83
N GLU A 431 -14.04 3.16 -28.95
CA GLU A 431 -15.23 2.75 -28.20
C GLU A 431 -14.90 1.67 -27.16
N ARG A 432 -13.61 1.45 -26.90
CA ARG A 432 -13.09 0.48 -25.95
C ARG A 432 -12.28 1.15 -24.85
N ALA A 433 -12.65 0.85 -23.60
CA ALA A 433 -11.91 1.26 -22.43
C ALA A 433 -11.44 0.05 -21.62
N VAL A 434 -10.30 0.20 -20.94
CA VAL A 434 -9.88 -0.70 -19.87
C VAL A 434 -9.99 0.04 -18.54
N PHE A 435 -10.56 -0.61 -17.53
CA PHE A 435 -10.71 -0.08 -16.19
C PHE A 435 -10.12 -1.03 -15.14
N GLY A 436 -9.42 -0.49 -14.16
CA GLY A 436 -9.01 -1.28 -13.00
C GLY A 436 -8.53 -0.45 -11.82
N THR A 437 -8.50 -1.10 -10.65
CA THR A 437 -8.12 -0.48 -9.38
C THR A 437 -7.04 -1.30 -8.66
N SER A 438 -6.14 -0.65 -7.92
CA SER A 438 -5.03 -1.33 -7.24
C SER A 438 -4.15 -2.10 -8.25
N ASP A 439 -3.88 -3.40 -8.06
CA ASP A 439 -3.21 -4.22 -9.10
C ASP A 439 -3.94 -4.17 -10.46
N GLY A 440 -5.27 -4.05 -10.45
CA GLY A 440 -6.06 -3.88 -11.67
C GLY A 440 -5.80 -2.54 -12.37
N GLY A 441 -5.44 -1.51 -11.61
CA GLY A 441 -5.00 -0.23 -12.15
C GLY A 441 -3.64 -0.35 -12.84
N ALA A 442 -2.72 -1.11 -12.24
CA ALA A 442 -1.46 -1.46 -12.88
C ALA A 442 -1.67 -2.29 -14.16
N HIS A 443 -2.61 -3.25 -14.14
CA HIS A 443 -3.02 -4.00 -15.32
C HIS A 443 -3.59 -3.09 -16.42
N ALA A 444 -4.48 -2.15 -16.08
CA ALA A 444 -5.05 -1.22 -17.06
C ALA A 444 -3.98 -0.36 -17.74
N LEU A 445 -3.00 0.12 -16.96
CA LEU A 445 -1.84 0.84 -17.50
C LEU A 445 -0.99 -0.05 -18.41
N ALA A 446 -0.73 -1.29 -17.99
CA ALA A 446 0.02 -2.26 -18.81
C ALA A 446 -0.69 -2.58 -20.13
N VAL A 447 -2.02 -2.76 -20.13
CA VAL A 447 -2.79 -2.93 -21.36
C VAL A 447 -2.69 -1.69 -22.24
N GLY A 448 -2.79 -0.50 -21.66
CA GLY A 448 -2.60 0.76 -22.40
C GLY A 448 -1.24 0.86 -23.09
N LEU A 449 -0.18 0.42 -22.42
CA LEU A 449 1.19 0.42 -22.94
C LEU A 449 1.42 -0.61 -24.05
N LEU A 450 0.89 -1.82 -23.87
CA LEU A 450 1.17 -2.95 -24.74
C LEU A 450 0.18 -3.09 -25.89
N HIS A 451 -1.03 -2.54 -25.74
CA HIS A 451 -2.19 -2.77 -26.61
C HIS A 451 -3.01 -1.49 -26.84
N GLY A 452 -2.37 -0.31 -26.80
CA GLY A 452 -3.02 0.99 -27.00
C GLY A 452 -3.75 1.13 -28.34
N GLU A 453 -3.34 0.38 -29.36
CA GLU A 453 -3.99 0.31 -30.67
C GLU A 453 -5.38 -0.37 -30.62
N ARG A 454 -5.69 -1.11 -29.55
CA ARG A 454 -6.96 -1.82 -29.37
C ARG A 454 -7.91 -1.16 -28.38
N PHE A 455 -7.39 -0.31 -27.50
CA PHE A 455 -8.16 0.35 -26.45
C PHE A 455 -7.84 1.84 -26.45
N GLY A 456 -8.77 2.66 -26.92
CA GLY A 456 -8.61 4.11 -27.00
C GLY A 456 -8.66 4.81 -25.64
N HIS A 457 -9.10 4.12 -24.59
CA HIS A 457 -9.23 4.68 -23.25
C HIS A 457 -8.66 3.76 -22.17
N VAL A 458 -7.93 4.34 -21.22
CA VAL A 458 -7.43 3.67 -20.02
C VAL A 458 -7.89 4.43 -18.80
N ILE A 459 -8.55 3.73 -17.87
CA ILE A 459 -9.03 4.28 -16.60
C ILE A 459 -8.34 3.50 -15.48
N ALA A 460 -7.32 4.09 -14.86
CA ALA A 460 -6.52 3.43 -13.84
C ALA A 460 -6.63 4.18 -12.51
N CYS A 461 -7.02 3.46 -11.46
CA CYS A 461 -7.20 4.05 -10.15
C CYS A 461 -6.32 3.37 -9.08
N SER A 462 -5.66 4.19 -8.26
CA SER A 462 -4.84 3.76 -7.13
C SER A 462 -3.84 2.66 -7.52
N SER A 463 -3.11 2.84 -8.62
CA SER A 463 -2.07 1.89 -9.02
C SER A 463 -0.96 1.85 -7.97
N GLY A 464 -0.62 0.66 -7.50
CA GLY A 464 0.50 0.46 -6.57
C GLY A 464 1.87 0.38 -7.26
N VAL A 465 1.89 0.44 -8.60
CA VAL A 465 3.09 0.24 -9.42
C VAL A 465 3.43 1.55 -10.13
N PRO A 466 4.56 2.20 -9.81
CA PRO A 466 5.01 3.40 -10.51
C PRO A 466 5.54 3.06 -11.92
N PRO A 467 5.69 4.06 -12.82
CA PRO A 467 6.35 3.84 -14.10
C PRO A 467 7.82 3.43 -13.89
N SER A 468 8.35 2.59 -14.78
CA SER A 468 9.76 2.18 -14.81
C SER A 468 10.66 3.21 -15.50
N GLY A 469 10.08 4.15 -16.24
CA GLY A 469 10.78 5.17 -17.04
C GLY A 469 11.17 4.69 -18.45
N ALA A 470 10.95 3.41 -18.75
CA ALA A 470 11.20 2.82 -20.07
C ALA A 470 9.92 2.72 -20.93
N GLU A 471 8.80 3.15 -20.39
CA GLU A 471 7.53 3.13 -21.08
C GLU A 471 7.45 4.16 -22.21
N GLY A 472 6.64 3.89 -23.23
CA GLY A 472 6.43 4.83 -24.30
C GLY A 472 5.43 4.32 -25.31
N TRP A 473 4.82 5.26 -26.01
CA TRP A 473 3.97 4.97 -27.15
C TRP A 473 4.63 5.52 -28.41
N PRO A 474 4.46 4.86 -29.57
CA PRO A 474 4.71 5.52 -30.83
C PRO A 474 3.89 6.81 -30.93
N GLU A 475 4.42 7.80 -31.64
CA GLU A 475 3.80 9.11 -31.78
C GLU A 475 2.35 8.99 -32.26
N GLY A 476 1.42 9.62 -31.54
CA GLY A 476 -0.02 9.59 -31.84
C GLY A 476 -0.75 8.28 -31.54
N GLN A 477 -0.10 7.28 -30.92
CA GLN A 477 -0.70 5.97 -30.61
C GLN A 477 -1.02 5.77 -29.12
N ALA A 478 -0.81 6.79 -28.29
CA ALA A 478 -1.16 6.71 -26.87
C ALA A 478 -2.70 6.73 -26.70
N PRO A 479 -3.27 5.83 -25.88
CA PRO A 479 -4.67 5.92 -25.52
C PRO A 479 -4.92 7.14 -24.63
N ARG A 480 -6.17 7.62 -24.54
CA ARG A 480 -6.52 8.65 -23.57
C ARG A 480 -6.52 8.05 -22.16
N LEU A 481 -5.60 8.51 -21.32
CA LEU A 481 -5.45 8.00 -19.96
C LEU A 481 -6.22 8.84 -18.95
N GLN A 482 -6.83 8.17 -17.97
CA GLN A 482 -7.50 8.78 -16.84
C GLN A 482 -7.02 8.11 -15.57
N LEU A 483 -6.35 8.88 -14.72
CA LEU A 483 -5.70 8.44 -13.50
C LEU A 483 -6.47 8.98 -12.30
N CYS A 484 -6.75 8.12 -11.31
CA CYS A 484 -7.38 8.54 -10.07
C CYS A 484 -6.68 7.97 -8.83
N ALA A 485 -6.52 8.75 -7.76
CA ALA A 485 -6.01 8.24 -6.49
C ALA A 485 -6.50 9.06 -5.29
N GLY A 486 -6.46 8.44 -4.12
CA GLY A 486 -6.86 9.01 -2.84
C GLY A 486 -5.67 9.61 -2.12
N MET A 487 -5.81 10.79 -1.54
CA MET A 487 -4.74 11.45 -0.80
C MET A 487 -4.40 10.73 0.51
N LEU A 488 -5.34 9.96 1.07
CA LEU A 488 -5.19 9.22 2.33
C LEU A 488 -4.67 7.79 2.09
N GLU A 489 -4.07 7.50 0.93
CA GLU A 489 -3.38 6.23 0.61
C GLU A 489 -1.93 6.48 0.14
N PRO A 490 -1.02 6.99 1.00
CA PRO A 490 0.28 7.52 0.59
C PRO A 490 1.06 6.70 -0.45
N PRO A 491 1.27 5.37 -0.29
CA PRO A 491 2.06 4.61 -1.26
C PRO A 491 1.38 4.51 -2.64
N PHE A 492 0.06 4.32 -2.67
CA PHE A 492 -0.72 4.23 -3.91
C PHE A 492 -0.88 5.61 -4.57
N PHE A 493 -1.08 6.66 -3.76
CA PHE A 493 -1.09 8.03 -4.24
C PHE A 493 0.23 8.38 -4.91
N ALA A 494 1.36 8.13 -4.24
CA ALA A 494 2.68 8.43 -4.77
C ALA A 494 2.94 7.68 -6.10
N ALA A 495 2.68 6.37 -6.15
CA ALA A 495 2.88 5.58 -7.35
C ALA A 495 1.98 6.03 -8.53
N THR A 496 0.70 6.32 -8.28
CA THR A 496 -0.21 6.80 -9.33
C THR A 496 0.11 8.24 -9.75
N TYR A 497 0.54 9.09 -8.81
CA TYR A 497 0.98 10.45 -9.12
C TYR A 497 2.26 10.46 -9.97
N SER A 498 3.19 9.53 -9.75
CA SER A 498 4.36 9.36 -10.63
C SER A 498 3.98 9.04 -12.08
N TRP A 499 2.88 8.32 -12.32
CA TRP A 499 2.34 8.17 -13.68
C TRP A 499 1.86 9.50 -14.27
N HIS A 500 1.13 10.31 -13.51
CA HIS A 500 0.71 11.64 -13.95
C HIS A 500 1.92 12.52 -14.33
N GLN A 501 2.97 12.54 -13.50
CA GLN A 501 4.19 13.28 -13.78
C GLN A 501 4.87 12.77 -15.05
N TYR A 502 5.03 11.45 -15.16
CA TYR A 502 5.68 10.81 -16.29
C TYR A 502 4.95 11.05 -17.62
N LEU A 503 3.62 10.91 -17.65
CA LEU A 503 2.82 11.20 -18.84
C LEU A 503 2.87 12.68 -19.24
N THR A 504 2.96 13.58 -18.25
CA THR A 504 3.14 15.01 -18.49
C THR A 504 4.48 15.29 -19.17
N GLU A 505 5.56 14.67 -18.70
CA GLU A 505 6.90 14.80 -19.29
C GLU A 505 6.95 14.26 -20.73
N LEU A 506 6.21 13.19 -21.02
CA LEU A 506 6.09 12.62 -22.37
C LEU A 506 5.12 13.38 -23.30
N GLY A 507 4.39 14.38 -22.80
CA GLY A 507 3.37 15.09 -23.58
C GLY A 507 2.16 14.23 -23.97
N VAL A 508 1.89 13.14 -23.24
CA VAL A 508 0.76 12.24 -23.50
C VAL A 508 -0.53 12.84 -22.92
N GLU A 509 -1.60 12.90 -23.71
CA GLU A 509 -2.91 13.39 -23.25
C GLU A 509 -3.46 12.50 -22.13
N HIS A 510 -3.66 13.09 -20.94
CA HIS A 510 -4.22 12.36 -19.81
C HIS A 510 -4.96 13.28 -18.82
N ARG A 511 -5.80 12.67 -17.97
CA ARG A 511 -6.51 13.32 -16.88
C ARG A 511 -6.02 12.78 -15.54
N TRP A 512 -5.72 13.68 -14.60
CA TRP A 512 -5.42 13.34 -13.21
C TRP A 512 -6.57 13.79 -12.29
N THR A 513 -7.00 12.90 -11.39
CA THR A 513 -7.98 13.18 -10.35
C THR A 513 -7.48 12.70 -8.98
N ALA A 514 -7.22 13.64 -8.07
CA ALA A 514 -6.97 13.36 -6.66
C ALA A 514 -8.23 13.63 -5.82
N ARG A 515 -8.54 12.74 -4.87
CA ARG A 515 -9.63 12.94 -3.89
C ARG A 515 -9.11 12.79 -2.47
N VAL A 516 -9.72 13.50 -1.51
CA VAL A 516 -9.44 13.28 -0.08
C VAL A 516 -10.15 11.97 0.34
N SER A 517 -9.58 10.84 -0.05
CA SER A 517 -10.08 9.49 0.19
C SER A 517 -8.90 8.54 0.38
N GLY A 518 -9.15 7.31 0.84
CA GLY A 518 -8.11 6.29 0.98
C GLY A 518 -8.12 5.28 -0.17
N HIS A 519 -7.50 4.13 0.08
CA HIS A 519 -7.52 2.97 -0.83
C HIS A 519 -8.87 2.24 -0.76
N ASP A 520 -9.92 2.96 -1.19
CA ASP A 520 -11.30 2.65 -0.86
C ASP A 520 -12.17 2.55 -2.13
N MET A 521 -13.05 1.56 -2.15
CA MET A 521 -14.00 1.33 -3.23
C MET A 521 -14.91 2.53 -3.49
N ILE A 522 -15.27 3.31 -2.47
CA ILE A 522 -16.14 4.48 -2.67
C ILE A 522 -15.53 5.49 -3.64
N GLN A 523 -14.20 5.67 -3.61
CA GLN A 523 -13.50 6.55 -4.54
C GLN A 523 -13.64 6.06 -5.97
N TRP A 524 -13.35 4.78 -6.20
CA TRP A 524 -13.33 4.20 -7.54
C TRP A 524 -14.73 4.15 -8.16
N VAL A 525 -15.72 3.74 -7.36
CA VAL A 525 -17.13 3.67 -7.77
C VAL A 525 -17.67 5.06 -8.11
N GLU A 526 -17.27 6.10 -7.37
CA GLU A 526 -17.71 7.46 -7.62
C GLU A 526 -16.92 8.19 -8.72
N GLU A 527 -15.77 7.67 -9.16
CA GLU A 527 -15.01 8.22 -10.29
C GLU A 527 -15.44 7.63 -11.63
N LEU A 528 -15.76 6.33 -11.68
CA LEU A 528 -16.01 5.62 -12.93
C LEU A 528 -17.06 6.29 -13.84
N PRO A 529 -18.23 6.78 -13.36
CA PRO A 529 -19.22 7.43 -14.23
C PRO A 529 -18.67 8.70 -14.91
N ALA A 530 -17.89 9.50 -14.19
CA ALA A 530 -17.27 10.70 -14.75
C ALA A 530 -16.19 10.33 -15.78
N ALA A 531 -15.43 9.26 -15.53
CA ALA A 531 -14.44 8.76 -16.46
C ALA A 531 -15.06 8.20 -17.76
N VAL A 532 -16.16 7.46 -17.63
CA VAL A 532 -16.99 6.97 -18.75
C VAL A 532 -17.61 8.14 -19.53
N GLY A 533 -18.12 9.16 -18.83
CA GLY A 533 -18.62 10.38 -19.45
C GLY A 533 -17.58 11.12 -20.30
N ARG A 534 -16.32 11.16 -19.85
CA ARG A 534 -15.22 11.76 -20.62
C ARG A 534 -14.77 10.88 -21.80
N ALA A 535 -14.86 9.56 -21.66
CA ALA A 535 -14.47 8.63 -22.72
C ALA A 535 -15.49 8.61 -23.88
N PHE A 536 -16.78 8.50 -23.55
CA PHE A 536 -17.84 8.19 -24.52
C PHE A 536 -19.00 9.19 -24.55
N GLY A 537 -18.93 10.27 -23.77
CA GLY A 537 -19.92 11.34 -23.86
C GLY A 537 -19.81 12.08 -25.20
N ALA A 538 -20.94 12.61 -25.67
CA ALA A 538 -20.93 13.50 -26.83
C ALA A 538 -19.99 14.68 -26.53
N GLN A 539 -18.97 14.89 -27.38
CA GLN A 539 -18.15 16.09 -27.27
C GLN A 539 -19.08 17.30 -27.44
N ALA A 540 -19.08 18.21 -26.48
CA ALA A 540 -19.67 19.53 -26.72
C ALA A 540 -18.99 20.09 -27.99
N PRO A 541 -19.74 20.61 -28.98
CA PRO A 541 -19.12 21.25 -30.12
C PRO A 541 -18.20 22.35 -29.58
N GLY A 542 -16.90 22.24 -29.88
CA GLY A 542 -15.86 23.11 -29.34
C GLY A 542 -16.21 24.59 -29.54
N GLY A 543 -16.14 25.35 -28.45
CA GLY A 543 -16.21 26.81 -28.44
C GLY A 543 -14.83 27.44 -28.42
#